data_AF-A0A4R2RQC3-F1
#
_entry.id   AF-A0A4R2RQC3-F1
#
_cell.length_a   1.000
_cell.length_b   1.000
_cell.length_c   1.000
_cell.angle_alpha   90.00
_cell.angle_beta   90.00
_cell.angle_gamma   90.00
#
_symmetry.space_group_name_H-M   'P 1'
#
loop_
_entity.id
_entity.type
_entity.pdbx_description
1 polymer ?
#
loop_
_entity_poly.entity_id
_entity_poly.type
_entity_poly.pdbx_seq_one_letter_code
_entity_poly.pdbx_strand_id
1 'polypeptide(L)'
;MTQEEYSINDLYILAKHDIWENAGWLAAALFITLLNVIDGVASVWGIQQGYIVEANPFMIQAVTQFPIPVIVGKVVVSYVLMACVYALNQEYRKPIYYLVPISVFPPYLWVTHLHIEWITAITNI
;
A
#
# COMPACT_ATOMS: atom_id res chain seq x y z
N MET A 1 8.03 -24.34 37.32
CA MET A 1 8.15 -23.62 36.04
C MET A 1 9.44 -24.11 35.40
N THR A 2 9.34 -25.13 34.56
CA THR A 2 10.50 -25.80 33.95
C THR A 2 11.02 -24.93 32.80
N GLN A 3 12.27 -24.49 32.88
CA GLN A 3 12.97 -23.97 31.71
C GLN A 3 13.13 -25.14 30.74
N GLU A 4 12.37 -25.15 29.65
CA GLU A 4 12.67 -26.02 28.51
C GLU A 4 14.02 -25.59 27.94
N GLU A 5 15.03 -26.45 28.10
CA GLU A 5 16.32 -26.32 27.40
C GLU A 5 16.07 -26.59 25.92
N TYR A 6 15.90 -25.52 25.14
CA TYR A 6 15.89 -25.62 23.68
C TYR A 6 17.27 -26.08 23.21
N SER A 7 17.32 -27.12 22.37
CA SER A 7 18.58 -27.52 21.76
C SER A 7 19.04 -26.45 20.75
N ILE A 8 20.34 -26.40 20.45
CA ILE A 8 20.89 -25.50 19.43
C ILE A 8 20.19 -25.71 18.06
N ASN A 9 19.75 -26.95 17.77
CA ASN A 9 19.00 -27.24 16.55
C ASN A 9 17.61 -26.60 16.56
N ASP A 10 16.92 -26.58 17.71
CA ASP A 10 15.60 -25.97 17.81
C ASP A 10 15.69 -24.44 17.68
N LEU A 11 16.71 -23.83 18.29
CA LEU A 11 17.03 -22.41 18.11
C LEU A 11 17.36 -22.07 16.65
N TYR A 12 18.10 -22.93 15.95
CA TYR A 12 18.41 -22.75 14.53
C TYR A 12 17.16 -22.84 13.64
N ILE A 13 16.26 -23.79 13.91
CA ILE A 13 15.01 -23.96 13.16
C ILE A 13 14.08 -22.75 13.38
N LEU A 14 13.95 -22.29 14.62
CA LEU A 14 13.14 -21.10 14.94
C LEU A 14 13.69 -19.84 14.28
N ALA A 15 15.01 -19.60 14.36
CA ALA A 15 15.64 -18.45 13.72
C ALA A 15 15.51 -18.51 12.20
N LYS A 16 15.64 -19.70 11.60
CA LYS A 16 15.45 -19.89 10.17
C LYS A 16 14.01 -19.59 9.76
N HIS A 17 13.01 -20.12 10.47
CA HIS A 17 11.59 -19.87 10.19
C HIS A 17 11.27 -18.38 10.23
N ASP A 18 11.70 -17.69 11.29
CA ASP A 18 11.47 -16.24 11.48
C ASP A 18 12.12 -15.40 10.35
N ILE A 19 13.31 -15.77 9.89
CA ILE A 19 13.97 -15.08 8.75
C ILE A 19 13.18 -15.28 7.45
N TRP A 20 12.72 -16.50 7.15
CA TRP A 20 12.00 -16.79 5.91
C TRP A 20 10.61 -16.16 5.89
N GLU A 21 9.90 -16.19 7.02
CA GLU A 21 8.60 -15.56 7.18
C GLU A 21 8.70 -14.04 7.04
N ASN A 22 9.73 -13.44 7.65
CA ASN A 22 9.97 -12.00 7.52
C ASN A 22 10.43 -11.56 6.12
N ALA A 23 11.21 -12.40 5.43
CA ALA A 23 11.61 -12.13 4.05
C ALA A 23 10.42 -12.24 3.07
N GLY A 24 9.49 -13.17 3.32
CA GLY A 24 8.34 -13.44 2.45
C GLY A 24 7.37 -12.27 2.36
N TRP A 25 6.91 -11.73 3.50
CA TRP A 25 5.97 -10.60 3.48
C TRP A 25 6.61 -9.32 2.94
N LEU A 26 7.90 -9.09 3.21
CA LEU A 26 8.62 -7.93 2.70
C LEU A 26 8.75 -8.01 1.17
N ALA A 27 9.11 -9.17 0.63
CA ALA A 27 9.16 -9.38 -0.82
C ALA A 27 7.78 -9.17 -1.47
N ALA A 28 6.71 -9.66 -0.86
CA ALA A 28 5.35 -9.44 -1.34
C ALA A 28 4.95 -7.95 -1.32
N ALA A 29 5.26 -7.23 -0.23
CA ALA A 29 4.96 -5.80 -0.11
C ALA A 29 5.75 -4.94 -1.10
N LEU A 30 7.02 -5.26 -1.33
CA LEU A 30 7.84 -4.61 -2.36
C LEU A 30 7.29 -4.89 -3.76
N PHE A 31 6.86 -6.12 -4.03
CA PHE A 31 6.26 -6.48 -5.31
C PHE A 31 4.93 -5.74 -5.55
N ILE A 32 4.05 -5.65 -4.54
CA ILE A 32 2.80 -4.89 -4.62
C ILE A 32 3.08 -3.40 -4.86
N THR A 33 4.07 -2.84 -4.18
CA THR A 33 4.48 -1.43 -4.38
C THR A 33 4.94 -1.21 -5.82
N LEU A 34 5.78 -2.11 -6.34
CA LEU A 34 6.25 -2.04 -7.72
C LEU A 34 5.08 -2.11 -8.71
N LEU A 35 4.14 -3.05 -8.52
CA LEU A 35 2.96 -3.16 -9.36
C LEU A 35 2.10 -1.89 -9.32
N ASN A 36 1.89 -1.29 -8.15
CA ASN A 36 1.09 -0.07 -8.02
C ASN A 36 1.78 1.14 -8.68
N VAL A 37 3.11 1.20 -8.65
CA VAL A 37 3.88 2.23 -9.37
C VAL A 37 3.78 2.03 -10.88
N ILE A 38 3.97 0.81 -11.37
CA ILE A 38 3.84 0.49 -12.79
C ILE A 38 2.43 0.82 -13.28
N ASP A 39 1.41 0.44 -12.52
CA ASP A 39 0.01 0.77 -12.80
C ASP A 39 -0.22 2.30 -12.86
N GLY A 40 0.33 3.05 -11.90
CA GLY A 40 0.25 4.52 -11.90
C GLY A 40 0.91 5.16 -13.12
N VAL A 41 2.12 4.71 -13.47
CA VAL A 41 2.85 5.20 -14.65
C VAL A 41 2.11 4.84 -15.93
N ALA A 42 1.65 3.59 -16.06
CA ALA A 42 0.90 3.13 -17.22
C ALA A 42 -0.43 3.88 -17.39
N SER A 43 -1.15 4.15 -16.29
CA SER A 43 -2.38 4.93 -16.29
C SER A 43 -2.13 6.36 -16.74
N VAL A 44 -1.13 7.02 -16.16
CA VAL A 44 -0.77 8.40 -16.53
C VAL A 44 -0.40 8.48 -18.02
N TRP A 45 0.48 7.59 -18.47
CA TRP A 45 0.92 7.57 -19.85
C TRP A 45 -0.22 7.23 -20.81
N GLY A 46 -1.01 6.20 -20.52
CA GLY A 46 -2.13 5.77 -21.35
C GLY A 46 -3.23 6.82 -21.48
N ILE A 47 -3.55 7.54 -20.40
CA ILE A 47 -4.52 8.65 -20.43
C ILE A 47 -3.98 9.82 -21.26
N GLN A 48 -2.71 10.20 -21.07
CA GLN A 48 -2.10 11.32 -21.82
C GLN A 48 -2.00 11.04 -23.33
N GLN A 49 -1.80 9.80 -23.73
CA GLN A 49 -1.77 9.39 -25.15
C GLN A 49 -3.16 9.07 -25.73
N GLY A 50 -4.21 9.10 -24.90
CA GLY A 50 -5.57 8.72 -25.32
C GLY A 50 -5.76 7.22 -25.59
N TYR A 51 -4.85 6.37 -25.12
CA TYR A 51 -4.97 4.91 -25.20
C TYR A 51 -5.92 4.33 -24.14
N ILE A 52 -6.07 5.04 -23.02
CA ILE A 52 -6.97 4.68 -21.92
C ILE A 52 -8.08 5.73 -21.83
N VAL A 53 -9.33 5.28 -21.92
CA VAL A 53 -10.49 6.10 -21.61
C VAL A 53 -10.82 5.90 -20.13
N GLU A 54 -10.41 6.88 -19.31
CA GLU A 54 -10.68 6.87 -17.87
C GLU A 54 -12.11 7.36 -17.61
N ALA A 55 -12.88 6.60 -16.82
CA ALA A 55 -14.27 6.92 -16.50
C ALA A 55 -14.38 7.91 -15.33
N ASN A 56 -13.33 8.04 -14.52
CA ASN A 56 -13.27 8.99 -13.42
C ASN A 56 -12.78 10.37 -13.93
N PRO A 57 -13.65 11.38 -14.03
CA PRO A 57 -13.27 12.70 -14.54
C PRO A 57 -12.24 13.39 -13.63
N PHE A 58 -12.21 13.06 -12.34
CA PHE A 58 -11.22 13.57 -11.40
C PHE A 58 -9.84 12.96 -11.64
N MET A 59 -9.77 11.66 -11.96
CA MET A 59 -8.51 11.03 -12.35
C MET A 59 -8.00 11.61 -13.66
N ILE A 60 -8.87 11.88 -14.63
CA ILE A 60 -8.48 12.59 -15.86
C ILE A 60 -7.88 13.95 -15.53
N GLN A 61 -8.57 14.78 -14.72
CA GLN A 61 -8.06 16.08 -14.31
C GLN A 61 -6.73 15.98 -13.54
N ALA A 62 -6.63 15.08 -12.58
CA ALA A 62 -5.43 14.89 -11.77
C ALA A 62 -4.22 14.44 -12.62
N VAL A 63 -4.44 13.50 -13.55
CA VAL A 63 -3.39 12.99 -14.44
C VAL A 63 -2.97 14.02 -15.48
N THR A 64 -3.91 14.79 -16.01
CA THR A 64 -3.63 15.81 -17.04
C THR A 64 -2.95 17.04 -16.46
N GLN A 65 -3.36 17.50 -15.27
CA GLN A 65 -2.82 18.70 -14.64
C GLN A 65 -1.58 18.40 -13.78
N PHE A 66 -1.57 17.27 -13.08
CA PHE A 66 -0.56 16.93 -12.06
C PHE A 66 -0.15 15.45 -12.09
N PRO A 67 0.46 14.96 -13.19
CA PRO A 67 0.79 13.54 -13.35
C PRO A 67 1.78 13.01 -12.29
N ILE A 68 2.77 13.83 -11.90
CA ILE A 68 3.79 13.44 -10.91
C ILE A 68 3.15 13.22 -9.52
N PRO A 69 2.35 14.16 -8.97
CA PRO A 69 1.62 13.92 -7.73
C PRO A 69 0.76 12.66 -7.70
N VAL A 70 0.13 12.27 -8.81
CA VAL A 70 -0.66 11.02 -8.88
C VAL A 70 0.22 9.78 -8.65
N ILE A 71 1.38 9.72 -9.29
CA ILE A 71 2.34 8.62 -9.12
C ILE A 71 2.91 8.62 -7.69
N VAL A 72 3.27 9.80 -7.16
CA VAL A 72 3.75 9.93 -5.78
C VAL A 72 2.68 9.48 -4.78
N GLY A 73 1.41 9.81 -5.01
CA GLY A 73 0.29 9.36 -4.19
C GLY A 73 0.19 7.83 -4.12
N LYS A 74 0.32 7.15 -5.27
CA LYS A 74 0.35 5.67 -5.32
C LYS A 74 1.54 5.09 -4.56
N VAL A 75 2.71 5.70 -4.65
CA VAL A 75 3.90 5.32 -3.86
C VAL A 75 3.62 5.46 -2.37
N VAL A 76 3.10 6.61 -1.93
CA VAL A 76 2.78 6.87 -0.52
C VAL A 76 1.77 5.86 0.02
N VAL A 77 0.69 5.60 -0.71
CA VAL A 77 -0.32 4.58 -0.32
C VAL A 77 0.32 3.20 -0.17
N SER A 78 1.25 2.84 -1.05
CA SER A 78 1.94 1.55 -0.98
C SER A 78 2.82 1.42 0.26
N TYR A 79 3.57 2.48 0.60
CA TYR A 79 4.37 2.51 1.84
C TYR A 79 3.50 2.42 3.09
N VAL A 80 2.36 3.11 3.09
CA VAL A 80 1.40 3.09 4.18
C VAL A 80 0.84 1.68 4.37
N LEU A 81 0.41 1.02 3.29
CA LEU A 81 -0.05 -0.37 3.35
C LEU A 81 1.04 -1.32 3.84
N MET A 82 2.29 -1.14 3.39
CA MET A 82 3.42 -1.93 3.88
C MET A 82 3.65 -1.73 5.38
N ALA A 83 3.54 -0.49 5.87
CA ALA A 83 3.63 -0.19 7.29
C ALA A 83 2.47 -0.83 8.09
N CYS A 84 1.24 -0.85 7.55
CA CYS A 84 0.11 -1.56 8.16
C CYS A 84 0.37 -3.06 8.26
N VAL A 85 0.79 -3.68 7.17
CA VAL A 85 1.05 -5.13 7.10
C VAL A 85 2.18 -5.49 8.06
N TYR A 86 3.25 -4.71 8.07
CA TYR A 86 4.34 -4.90 9.03
C TYR A 86 3.86 -4.77 10.47
N ALA A 87 3.08 -3.74 10.78
CA ALA A 87 2.54 -3.56 12.13
C ALA A 87 1.64 -4.73 12.53
N LEU A 88 0.72 -5.17 11.66
CA LEU A 88 -0.17 -6.31 11.92
C LEU A 88 0.60 -7.63 12.11
N ASN A 89 1.70 -7.83 11.37
CA ASN A 89 2.55 -9.03 11.52
C ASN A 89 3.33 -9.02 12.85
N GLN A 90 3.57 -7.85 13.44
CA GLN A 90 4.30 -7.67 14.70
C GLN A 90 3.33 -7.68 15.90
N GLU A 91 2.55 -8.75 16.04
CA GLU A 91 1.35 -8.84 16.89
C GLU A 91 1.54 -8.46 18.38
N TYR A 92 2.78 -8.36 18.89
CA TYR A 92 3.03 -7.84 20.24
C TYR A 92 4.33 -7.02 20.35
N ARG A 93 4.19 -5.68 20.37
CA ARG A 93 4.92 -4.65 21.18
C ARG A 93 5.21 -3.35 20.39
N LYS A 94 4.79 -2.20 20.97
CA LYS A 94 5.25 -0.79 20.80
C LYS A 94 4.39 0.20 19.97
N PRO A 95 4.45 1.53 20.26
CA PRO A 95 3.46 2.55 19.88
C PRO A 95 3.38 2.91 18.38
N ILE A 96 4.05 2.17 17.49
CA ILE A 96 4.01 2.43 16.05
C ILE A 96 2.61 2.22 15.45
N TYR A 97 1.77 1.42 16.12
CA TYR A 97 0.35 1.26 15.79
C TYR A 97 -0.44 2.57 15.81
N TYR A 98 -0.02 3.60 16.56
CA TYR A 98 -0.71 4.90 16.53
C TYR A 98 -0.38 5.71 15.26
N LEU A 99 0.77 5.46 14.63
CA LEU A 99 1.17 6.14 13.40
C LEU A 99 0.48 5.57 12.17
N VAL A 100 0.12 4.29 12.22
CA VAL A 100 -0.56 3.61 11.12
C VAL A 100 -1.90 4.29 10.76
N PRO A 101 -2.86 4.49 11.68
CA PRO A 101 -4.09 5.24 11.40
C PRO A 101 -3.83 6.64 10.85
N ILE A 102 -2.85 7.36 11.42
CA ILE A 102 -2.52 8.73 10.98
C ILE A 102 -1.99 8.73 9.53
N SER A 103 -1.26 7.68 9.14
CA SER A 103 -0.71 7.55 7.79
C SER A 103 -1.71 6.99 6.76
N VAL A 104 -2.66 6.16 7.19
CA VAL A 104 -3.67 5.50 6.33
C VAL A 104 -4.90 6.37 6.13
N PHE A 105 -5.35 7.04 7.19
CA PHE A 105 -6.64 7.70 7.21
C PHE A 105 -6.72 8.86 6.21
N PRO A 106 -5.73 9.77 6.09
CA PRO A 106 -5.80 10.85 5.10
C PRO A 106 -5.80 10.35 3.64
N PRO A 107 -4.92 9.43 3.21
CA PRO A 107 -5.00 8.85 1.87
C PRO A 107 -6.31 8.12 1.60
N TYR A 108 -6.85 7.40 2.59
CA TYR A 108 -8.11 6.68 2.42
C TYR A 108 -9.31 7.61 2.33
N LEU A 109 -9.35 8.67 3.14
CA LEU A 109 -10.35 9.74 3.02
C LEU A 109 -10.26 10.44 1.67
N TRP A 110 -9.04 10.69 1.18
CA TRP A 110 -8.82 11.27 -0.15
C TRP A 110 -9.38 10.37 -1.26
N VAL A 111 -9.02 9.09 -1.26
CA VAL A 111 -9.53 8.10 -2.24
C VAL A 111 -11.06 7.97 -2.13
N THR A 112 -11.60 7.94 -0.91
CA THR A 112 -13.05 7.87 -0.67
C THR A 112 -13.76 9.11 -1.18
N HIS A 113 -13.19 10.29 -0.98
CA HIS A 113 -13.74 11.55 -1.50
C HIS A 113 -13.76 11.54 -3.03
N LEU A 114 -12.66 11.15 -3.69
CA LEU A 114 -12.60 10.99 -5.15
C LEU A 114 -13.66 10.02 -5.68
N HIS A 115 -13.92 8.92 -4.96
CA HIS A 115 -14.98 7.97 -5.33
C HIS A 115 -16.38 8.55 -5.14
N ILE A 116 -16.65 9.28 -4.05
CA ILE A 116 -17.94 9.92 -3.80
C ILE A 116 -18.24 10.96 -4.88
N GLU A 117 -17.26 11.80 -5.22
CA GLU A 117 -17.41 12.79 -6.29
C GLU A 117 -17.65 12.14 -7.64
N TRP A 118 -16.94 11.04 -7.96
CA TRP A 118 -17.17 10.26 -9.17
C TRP A 118 -18.58 9.66 -9.26
N ILE A 119 -19.05 9.00 -8.20
CA ILE A 119 -20.40 8.43 -8.13
C ILE A 119 -21.43 9.53 -8.35
N THR A 120 -21.26 10.66 -7.65
CA THR A 120 -22.14 11.82 -7.75
C THR A 120 -22.16 12.40 -9.16
N ALA A 121 -21.01 12.47 -9.84
CA ALA A 121 -20.91 12.94 -11.22
C ALA A 121 -21.63 12.03 -12.21
N ILE A 122 -21.61 10.71 -12.02
CA ILE A 122 -22.36 9.77 -12.87
C ILE A 122 -23.86 9.83 -12.60
N THR A 123 -24.29 9.92 -11.34
CA THR A 123 -25.73 9.93 -10.98
C THR A 123 -26.45 11.25 -11.27
N ASN A 124 -25.72 12.33 -11.54
CA ASN A 124 -26.30 13.63 -11.95
C ASN A 124 -26.34 13.82 -13.48
N ILE A 125 -26.06 12.74 -14.25
CA ILE A 125 -26.29 12.63 -15.70
C ILE A 125 -27.58 11.84 -15.91
#